data_AF-A0A2H9NQB7-F1
#
_entry.id   AF-A0A2H9NQB7-F1
#
_cell.length_a   1.000
_cell.length_b   1.000
_cell.length_c   1.000
_cell.angle_alpha   90.00
_cell.angle_beta   90.00
_cell.angle_gamma   90.00
#
_symmetry.space_group_name_H-M   'P 1'
#
loop_
_entity.id
_entity.type
_entity.pdbx_description
1 polymer ?
#
loop_
_entity_poly.entity_id
_entity_poly.type
_entity_poly.pdbx_seq_one_letter_code
_entity_poly.pdbx_strand_id
1 'polypeptide(L)' 'MCDATTPAPECSAPPGRGRTLVLSALGGVLEFYDFVIFIFFAVVISQLFFPPDMPDWLR' A
#
# COMPACT_ATOMS: atom_id res chain seq x y z
N MET A 1 7.98 22.89 11.12
CA MET A 1 8.06 24.30 10.71
C MET A 1 9.54 24.65 10.53
N CYS A 2 9.96 25.02 9.31
CA CYS A 2 11.28 25.63 9.10
C CYS A 2 11.17 27.09 9.52
N ASP A 3 12.01 27.53 10.46
CA ASP A 3 12.06 28.92 10.88
C ASP A 3 12.60 29.81 9.75
N ALA A 4 11.90 30.90 9.46
CA ALA A 4 12.08 31.72 8.26
C ALA A 4 13.16 32.82 8.38
N THR A 5 14.07 32.75 9.34
CA THR A 5 14.91 33.91 9.72
C THR A 5 16.41 33.81 9.37
N THR A 6 16.89 32.78 8.66
CA THR A 6 18.32 32.68 8.29
C THR A 6 18.53 32.49 6.79
N PRO A 7 19.39 33.28 6.11
CA PRO A 7 19.84 33.00 4.75
C PRO A 7 20.89 31.88 4.80
N ALA A 8 20.45 30.64 4.92
CA ALA A 8 21.31 29.49 4.82
C ALA A 8 21.80 29.33 3.37
N PRO A 9 23.10 29.08 3.12
CA PRO A 9 23.52 28.64 1.81
C PRO A 9 22.89 27.25 1.60
N GLU A 10 22.13 27.11 0.52
CA GLU A 10 21.91 25.82 -0.10
C GLU A 10 21.16 24.81 0.79
N CYS A 11 19.84 24.95 0.89
CA CYS A 11 18.96 23.80 1.17
C CYS A 11 19.03 22.84 -0.03
N SER A 12 20.18 22.19 -0.20
CA SER A 12 20.42 21.21 -1.24
C SER A 12 19.86 19.88 -0.75
N ALA A 13 18.69 19.51 -1.27
CA ALA A 13 18.10 18.22 -0.98
C ALA A 13 19.13 17.11 -1.28
N PRO A 14 19.34 16.12 -0.39
CA PRO A 14 20.33 15.08 -0.62
C PRO A 14 20.04 14.36 -1.95
N PRO A 15 21.06 14.11 -2.79
CA PRO A 15 20.88 13.37 -4.04
C PRO A 15 20.30 12.00 -3.71
N GLY A 16 19.06 11.75 -4.15
CA GLY A 16 18.30 10.55 -3.82
C GLY A 16 16.96 10.78 -3.10
N ARG A 17 16.62 12.02 -2.72
CA ARG A 17 15.30 12.31 -2.09
C ARG A 17 14.11 11.84 -2.92
N GLY A 18 14.21 11.96 -4.26
CA GLY A 18 13.19 11.45 -5.18
C GLY A 18 13.03 9.93 -5.12
N ARG A 19 14.12 9.17 -4.96
CA ARG A 19 14.08 7.72 -4.80
C ARG A 19 13.40 7.31 -3.48
N THR A 20 13.69 8.02 -2.39
CA THR A 20 13.04 7.79 -1.10
C THR A 20 11.54 8.12 -1.16
N LEU A 21 11.17 9.26 -1.77
CA LEU A 21 9.76 9.62 -1.99
C LEU A 21 9.02 8.59 -2.82
N VAL A 22 9.64 8.10 -3.90
CA VAL A 22 9.07 7.06 -4.76
C VAL A 22 8.92 5.74 -4.02
N LEU A 23 9.91 5.32 -3.22
CA LEU A 23 9.83 4.11 -2.40
C LEU A 23 8.71 4.20 -1.34
N SER A 24 8.56 5.36 -0.68
CA SER A 24 7.48 5.58 0.28
C SER A 24 6.09 5.66 -0.38
N ALA A 25 5.99 6.28 -1.56
CA ALA A 25 4.74 6.33 -2.32
C ALA A 25 4.37 4.95 -2.91
N LEU A 26 5.34 4.18 -3.39
CA LEU A 26 5.15 2.82 -3.88
C LEU A 26 4.65 1.88 -2.78
N GLY A 27 5.14 2.01 -1.55
CA GLY A 27 4.61 1.25 -0.40
C GLY A 27 3.11 1.46 -0.20
N GLY A 28 2.63 2.71 -0.24
CA GLY A 28 1.20 3.02 -0.12
C GLY A 28 0.36 2.52 -1.29
N VAL A 29 0.92 2.47 -2.51
CA VAL A 29 0.24 1.87 -3.67
C VAL A 29 0.19 0.35 -3.56
N LEU A 30 1.25 -0.29 -3.06
CA LEU A 30 1.30 -1.74 -2.86
C LEU A 30 0.25 -2.20 -1.85
N GLU A 31 0.08 -1.50 -0.74
CA GLU A 31 -0.97 -1.79 0.25
C GLU A 31 -2.38 -1.65 -0.34
N PHE A 32 -2.61 -0.57 -1.10
CA PHE A 32 -3.90 -0.35 -1.76
C PHE A 32 -4.20 -1.39 -2.85
N TYR A 33 -3.17 -1.89 -3.55
CA TYR A 33 -3.30 -2.91 -4.59
C TYR A 33 -3.91 -4.19 -4.06
N ASP A 34 -3.33 -4.77 -3.00
CA ASP A 34 -3.82 -6.01 -2.41
C ASP A 34 -5.22 -5.82 -1.77
N PHE A 35 -5.50 -4.65 -1.19
CA PHE A 35 -6.82 -4.35 -0.61
C PHE A 35 -7.94 -4.34 -1.66
N VAL A 36 -7.74 -3.64 -2.79
CA VAL A 36 -8.72 -3.56 -3.87
C VAL A 36 -8.92 -4.93 -4.52
N ILE A 37 -7.83 -5.64 -4.79
CA ILE A 37 -7.89 -7.01 -5.35
C ILE A 37 -8.63 -7.94 -4.41
N PHE A 38 -8.34 -7.89 -3.11
CA PHE A 38 -9.03 -8.71 -2.12
C PHE A 38 -10.54 -8.50 -2.17
N ILE A 39 -11.05 -7.27 -2.24
CA ILE A 39 -12.51 -7.03 -2.28
C ILE A 39 -13.16 -7.66 -3.52
N PHE A 40 -12.51 -7.58 -4.68
CA PHE A 40 -13.05 -8.18 -5.91
C PHE A 40 -12.97 -9.70 -5.92
N PHE A 41 -11.86 -10.25 -5.43
CA PHE A 41 -11.62 -11.69 -5.45
C PHE A 41 -12.12 -12.42 -4.19
N ALA A 42 -12.50 -11.71 -3.12
CA ALA A 42 -12.96 -12.33 -1.87
C ALA A 42 -14.13 -13.30 -2.11
N VAL A 43 -15.06 -12.92 -2.98
CA VAL A 43 -16.22 -13.75 -3.35
C VAL A 43 -15.80 -14.96 -4.19
N VAL A 44 -14.83 -14.79 -5.09
CA VAL A 44 -14.35 -15.88 -5.95
C VAL A 44 -13.54 -16.90 -5.14
N ILE A 45 -12.63 -16.40 -4.29
CA ILE A 45 -11.84 -17.20 -3.36
C ILE A 45 -12.78 -17.93 -2.39
N SER A 46 -13.79 -17.26 -1.84
CA SER A 46 -14.70 -17.91 -0.89
C SER A 46 -15.51 -19.04 -1.55
N GLN A 47 -15.98 -18.88 -2.78
CA GLN A 47 -16.72 -19.95 -3.48
C GLN A 47 -15.83 -21.14 -3.85
N LEU A 48 -14.54 -20.90 -4.16
CA LEU A 48 -13.62 -21.95 -4.59
C LEU A 48 -13.10 -22.78 -3.41
N PHE A 49 -12.84 -22.15 -2.26
CA PHE A 49 -12.37 -22.82 -1.05
C PHE A 49 -13.51 -23.25 -0.14
N PHE A 50 -14.66 -22.58 -0.22
CA PHE A 50 -15.84 -22.88 0.58
C PHE A 50 -17.08 -23.12 -0.30
N PRO A 51 -17.10 -24.17 -1.13
CA PRO A 51 -18.28 -24.50 -1.94
C PRO A 51 -19.54 -24.70 -1.07
N PRO A 52 -20.73 -24.27 -1.54
CA PRO A 52 -21.96 -24.33 -0.74
C PRO A 52 -22.41 -25.76 -0.39
N ASP A 53 -21.92 -26.77 -1.13
CA ASP A 53 -22.18 -28.20 -0.93
C ASP A 53 -21.26 -28.88 0.10
N MET A 54 -20.39 -28.12 0.77
CA MET A 54 -19.60 -28.69 1.86
C MET A 54 -20.52 -29.11 3.02
N PRO A 55 -20.30 -30.29 3.60
CA PRO A 55 -21.13 -30.75 4.71
C PRO A 55 -20.94 -29.83 5.93
N ASP A 56 -22.00 -29.61 6.71
CA ASP A 56 -22.05 -28.60 7.79
C ASP A 56 -20.95 -28.72 8.87
N TRP A 57 -20.27 -29.87 8.96
CA TRP A 57 -19.14 -30.10 9.87
C TRP A 57 -17.79 -29.63 9.31
N LEU A 58 -17.72 -29.27 8.03
CA LEU A 58 -16.52 -28.80 7.31
C LEU A 58 -16.69 -27.35 6.79
N ARG A 59 -17.83 -26.71 7.10
CA ARG A 59 -18.15 -25.33 6.70
C ARG A 59 -17.55 -24.29 7.65
#